data_AF-A0A2V9LT09-F1
#
_entry.id   AF-A0A2V9LT09-F1
#
_cell.length_a   1.000
_cell.length_b   1.000
_cell.length_c   1.000
_cell.angle_alpha   90.00
_cell.angle_beta   90.00
_cell.angle_gamma   90.00
#
_symmetry.space_group_name_H-M   'P 1'
#
loop_
_entity.id
_entity.type
_entity.pdbx_description
1 polymer ?
#
loop_
_entity_poly.entity_id
_entity_poly.type
_entity_poly.pdbx_seq_one_letter_code
_entity_poly.pdbx_strand_id
1 'polypeptide(L)' 'MQFPVAPEDVKIVQGASGRGLQVICSTCGAVNWNHLEIQESLWSCRNCKRVFTNYYPGLVEKVLKLQPPQPKPEPVKA' A
#
# COMPACT_ATOMS: atom_id res chain seq x y z
N MET A 1 -16.75 -4.62 3.14
CA MET A 1 -16.11 -3.41 2.58
C MET A 1 -15.61 -3.72 1.17
N GLN A 2 -15.93 -2.86 0.21
CA GLN A 2 -15.51 -2.96 -1.19
C GLN A 2 -14.46 -1.88 -1.43
N PHE A 3 -13.28 -2.26 -1.94
CA PHE A 3 -12.18 -1.34 -2.18
C PHE A 3 -12.11 -1.01 -3.68
N PRO A 4 -12.09 0.27 -4.08
CA PRO A 4 -11.88 0.66 -5.48
C PRO A 4 -10.56 0.18 -6.11
N VAL A 5 -9.59 -0.19 -5.27
CA VAL A 5 -8.35 -0.89 -5.65
C VAL A 5 -8.37 -2.26 -4.99
N ALA A 6 -8.11 -3.31 -5.75
CA ALA A 6 -8.02 -4.66 -5.21
C ALA A 6 -6.72 -4.78 -4.38
N PRO A 7 -6.73 -5.43 -3.20
CA PRO A 7 -5.53 -5.59 -2.38
C PRO A 7 -4.32 -6.18 -3.14
N GLU A 8 -4.56 -6.96 -4.19
CA GLU A 8 -3.57 -7.58 -5.06
C GLU A 8 -2.81 -6.56 -5.94
N ASP A 9 -3.44 -5.42 -6.23
CA ASP A 9 -2.82 -4.31 -6.98
C ASP A 9 -1.91 -3.44 -6.09
N VAL A 10 -1.84 -3.75 -4.79
CA VAL A 10 -1.13 -2.98 -3.78
C VAL A 10 0.08 -3.76 -3.28
N LYS A 11 1.24 -3.11 -3.27
CA LYS A 11 2.49 -3.70 -2.82
C LYS A 11 2.92 -3.08 -1.50
N ILE A 12 3.37 -3.89 -0.55
CA ILE A 12 4.14 -3.37 0.59
C ILE A 12 5.57 -3.16 0.12
N VAL A 13 6.06 -1.93 0.28
CA VAL A 13 7.43 -1.54 -0.07
C VAL A 13 8.15 -1.01 1.16
N GLN A 14 9.46 -1.24 1.24
CA GLN A 14 10.35 -0.62 2.21
C GLN A 14 11.02 0.59 1.54
N GLY A 15 10.69 1.80 1.99
CA GLY A 15 11.38 3.03 1.63
C GLY A 15 12.40 3.45 2.69
N ALA A 16 13.13 4.54 2.42
CA ALA A 16 14.08 5.12 3.36
C ALA A 16 13.42 5.62 4.66
N SER A 17 12.16 6.05 4.58
CA SER A 17 11.38 6.57 5.72
C SER A 17 10.57 5.51 6.45
N GLY A 18 10.55 4.25 5.99
CA GLY A 18 9.76 3.18 6.60
C GLY A 18 9.04 2.29 5.59
N ARG A 19 8.12 1.46 6.09
CA ARG A 19 7.28 0.57 5.26
C ARG A 19 5.99 1.28 4.87
N GLY A 20 5.51 1.00 3.67
CA GLY A 20 4.24 1.56 3.20
C GLY A 20 3.59 0.75 2.10
N LEU A 21 2.33 1.09 1.81
CA LEU A 21 1.61 0.60 0.65
C LEU A 21 1.97 1.45 -0.57
N GLN A 22 2.24 0.80 -1.69
CA GLN A 22 2.41 1.41 -3.00
C GLN A 22 1.34 0.88 -3.96
N VAL A 23 0.71 1.78 -4.70
CA VAL A 23 -0.25 1.46 -5.77
C VAL A 23 0.04 2.32 -7.00
N ILE A 24 -0.10 1.75 -8.20
CA ILE A 24 -0.10 2.51 -9.45
C ILE A 24 -1.55 2.85 -9.78
N CYS A 25 -1.85 4.14 -9.92
CA CYS A 25 -3.21 4.56 -10.23
C CYS A 25 -3.61 4.10 -11.65
N SER A 26 -4.61 3.23 -11.77
CA SER A 26 -5.07 2.74 -13.08
C SER A 26 -5.73 3.82 -13.96
N THR A 27 -6.11 4.97 -13.40
CA THR A 27 -6.68 6.08 -14.17
C THR A 27 -5.64 7.00 -14.79
N CYS A 28 -4.53 7.30 -14.09
CA CYS A 28 -3.55 8.29 -14.54
C CYS A 28 -2.09 7.81 -14.54
N GLY A 29 -1.84 6.55 -14.20
CA GLY A 29 -0.50 5.95 -14.16
C GLY A 29 0.40 6.41 -13.00
N ALA A 30 -0.05 7.36 -12.17
CA ALA A 30 0.77 7.89 -11.08
C ALA A 30 1.03 6.84 -9.98
N VAL A 31 2.28 6.71 -9.57
CA VAL A 31 2.66 5.93 -8.38
C VAL A 31 2.22 6.69 -7.13
N ASN A 32 1.47 6.03 -6.28
CA ASN A 32 1.01 6.56 -5.01
C ASN A 32 1.53 5.69 -3.88
N TRP A 33 1.96 6.33 -2.80
CA TRP A 33 2.52 5.65 -1.65
C TRP A 33 2.00 6.27 -0.36
N ASN A 34 1.82 5.43 0.66
CA ASN A 34 1.47 5.86 2.00
C ASN A 34 2.06 4.93 3.07
N HIS A 35 2.39 5.48 4.23
CA HIS A 35 2.95 4.73 5.35
C HIS A 35 1.94 3.74 5.95
N LEU A 36 2.40 2.63 6.56
CA LEU A 36 1.50 1.63 7.15
C LEU A 36 0.81 2.13 8.43
N GLU A 37 1.45 3.03 9.16
CA GLU A 37 1.01 3.60 10.44
C GLU A 37 -0.02 4.73 10.30
N ILE A 38 -0.36 5.14 9.08
CA ILE A 38 -1.35 6.19 8.83
C ILE A 38 -2.73 5.73 9.32
N GLN A 39 -3.33 6.55 10.18
CA GLN A 39 -4.68 6.33 10.69
C GLN A 39 -5.77 7.08 9.89
N GLU A 40 -5.37 7.88 8.90
CA GLU A 40 -6.33 8.54 8.00
C GLU A 40 -7.16 7.50 7.25
N SER A 41 -8.47 7.66 7.28
CA SER A 41 -9.39 6.70 6.64
C SER A 41 -9.32 6.78 5.11
N LEU A 42 -9.20 7.98 4.53
CA LEU A 42 -9.24 8.19 3.09
C LEU A 42 -7.84 8.10 2.48
N TRP A 43 -7.68 7.25 1.46
CA TRP A 43 -6.52 7.29 0.58
C TRP A 43 -6.95 7.45 -0.87
N SER A 44 -6.40 8.45 -1.54
CA SER A 44 -6.71 8.80 -2.93
C SER A 44 -5.46 9.12 -3.72
N CYS A 45 -5.59 9.06 -5.05
CA CYS A 45 -4.52 9.43 -5.96
C CYS A 45 -4.16 10.90 -5.78
N ARG A 46 -2.88 11.20 -5.51
CA ARG A 46 -2.40 12.57 -5.36
C ARG A 46 -2.58 13.39 -6.65
N ASN A 47 -2.51 12.72 -7.80
CA ASN A 47 -2.66 13.31 -9.13
C ASN A 47 -4.12 13.53 -9.54
N CYS A 48 -4.88 12.45 -9.81
CA CYS A 48 -6.24 12.56 -10.36
C CYS A 48 -7.37 12.48 -9.32
N LYS A 49 -7.06 12.43 -8.03
CA LYS A 49 -8.02 12.36 -6.91
C LYS A 49 -8.94 11.12 -6.88
N ARG A 50 -8.71 10.13 -7.75
CA ARG A 50 -9.40 8.84 -7.67
C ARG A 50 -9.20 8.22 -6.28
N VAL A 51 -10.30 7.88 -5.61
CA VAL A 51 -10.28 7.22 -4.30
C VAL A 51 -9.80 5.78 -4.47
N PHE A 52 -8.82 5.37 -3.66
CA PHE A 52 -8.35 3.98 -3.58
C PHE A 52 -9.05 3.21 -2.47
N THR A 53 -9.27 3.87 -1.32
CA THR A 53 -10.02 3.32 -0.20
C THR A 53 -10.53 4.46 0.69
N ASN A 54 -11.72 4.26 1.26
CA ASN A 54 -12.27 5.12 2.32
C ASN A 54 -11.96 4.58 3.73
N TYR A 55 -11.22 3.47 3.81
CA TYR A 55 -10.71 2.90 5.06
C TYR A 55 -9.32 2.29 4.81
N TYR A 56 -8.30 3.13 4.89
CA TYR A 56 -6.91 2.74 4.68
C TYR A 56 -6.40 1.69 5.69
N PRO A 57 -6.68 1.77 7.00
CA PRO A 57 -6.24 0.74 7.94
C PRO A 57 -6.73 -0.67 7.58
N GLY A 58 -7.98 -0.82 7.11
CA GLY A 58 -8.50 -2.12 6.68
C GLY A 58 -7.89 -2.62 5.37
N LEU A 59 -7.48 -1.72 4.47
CA LEU A 59 -6.71 -2.10 3.28
C LEU A 59 -5.33 -2.65 3.69
N VAL A 60 -4.65 -1.96 4.60
CA VAL A 60 -3.36 -2.42 5.17
C VAL A 60 -3.48 -3.82 5.76
N GLU A 61 -4.48 -4.08 6.60
CA GLU A 61 -4.70 -5.41 7.17
C GLU A 61 -4.90 -6.50 6.12
N LYS A 62 -5.68 -6.23 5.06
CA LYS A 62 -5.92 -7.20 4.00
C LYS A 62 -4.66 -7.48 3.19
N VAL A 63 -3.93 -6.44 2.81
CA VAL A 63 -2.68 -6.60 2.05
C VAL A 63 -1.65 -7.39 2.87
N LEU A 64 -1.55 -7.11 4.17
CA LEU A 64 -0.67 -7.86 5.08
C LEU A 64 -1.05 -9.35 5.18
N LYS A 65 -2.35 -9.67 5.20
CA LYS A 65 -2.85 -11.06 5.24
C LYS A 65 -2.63 -11.82 3.93
N LEU A 66 -2.54 -11.11 2.80
CA LEU A 66 -2.33 -11.71 1.48
C LEU A 66 -0.85 -11.94 1.15
N GLN A 67 0.07 -11.33 1.90
CA GLN A 67 1.48 -11.63 1.70
C GLN A 67 1.80 -13.02 2.28
N PRO A 68 2.38 -13.95 1.48
CA PRO A 68 3.06 -15.09 2.06
C PRO A 68 4.16 -14.56 3.00
N PRO A 69 4.52 -15.30 4.08
CA PRO A 69 5.56 -14.86 4.99
C PRO A 69 6.80 -14.49 4.20
N GLN A 70 7.18 -13.20 4.22
CA GLN A 70 8.38 -12.76 3.52
C GLN A 70 9.55 -13.55 4.09
N PRO A 71 10.44 -14.14 3.26
CA PRO A 71 11.71 -14.64 3.76
C PRO A 71 12.41 -13.47 4.46
N LYS A 72 12.82 -13.68 5.71
CA LYS A 72 13.59 -12.71 6.49
C LYS A 72 14.75 -12.22 5.61
N PRO A 73 15.04 -10.90 5.58
CA PRO A 73 16.19 -10.42 4.84
C PRO A 73 17.42 -11.16 5.33
N GLU A 74 18.07 -11.89 4.42
CA GLU A 74 19.33 -12.57 4.72
C GLU A 74 20.33 -11.49 5.17
N PRO A 75 21.06 -11.71 6.28
CA PRO A 75 22.07 -10.77 6.73
C PRO A 75 23.12 -10.65 5.62
N VAL A 76 23.33 -9.43 5.14
CA VAL A 76 24.43 -9.09 4.23
C VAL A 76 25.72 -9.52 4.93
N LYS A 77 26.35 -10.58 4.43
CA LYS A 77 27.70 -10.95 4.86
C LYS A 77 28.66 -9.86 4.37
N ALA A 78 29.32 -9.22 5.33
CA ALA A 78 30.48 -8.36 5.11
C ALA A 78 31.69 -9.18 4.64
#